data_AF-A0A6N3QRC0-F1
#
_entry.id   AF-A0A6N3QRC0-F1
#
_cell.length_a   1.000
_cell.length_b   1.000
_cell.length_c   1.000
_cell.angle_alpha   90.00
_cell.angle_beta   90.00
_cell.angle_gamma   90.00
#
_symmetry.space_group_name_H-M   'P 1'
#
loop_
_entity.id
_entity.type
_entity.pdbx_description
1 polymer ?
#
loop_
_entity_poly.entity_id
_entity_poly.type
_entity_poly.pdbx_seq_one_letter_code
_entity_poly.pdbx_strand_id
1 'polypeptide(L)'
;MTLTFYPALVGNDIGCGMALWQTDILARKYNADKFEKRLSDLDDVAEESWLEENLPSAFAQHPWCSSLGSIGGGNHFAELQQVDQIINAELFALAGLDAQHLQLLVHSGSRGGPLLSCQACYDPCGV
;
A
#
# COMPACT_ATOMS: atom_id res chain seq x y z
N MET A 1 33.42 -5.99 16.59
CA MET A 1 32.37 -6.68 15.83
C MET A 1 31.85 -5.72 14.79
N THR A 2 31.99 -6.04 13.51
CA THR A 2 31.44 -5.23 12.43
C THR A 2 30.05 -5.76 12.13
N LEU A 3 29.03 -4.89 12.16
CA LEU A 3 27.67 -5.25 11.77
C LEU A 3 27.62 -5.30 10.24
N THR A 4 27.31 -6.46 9.66
CA THR A 4 27.15 -6.60 8.21
C THR A 4 25.66 -6.61 7.87
N PHE A 5 25.26 -5.72 6.95
CA PHE A 5 23.90 -5.62 6.42
C PHE A 5 23.89 -6.16 4.98
N TYR A 6 22.87 -6.95 4.63
CA TYR A 6 22.72 -7.57 3.31
C TYR A 6 21.43 -7.08 2.64
N PRO A 7 21.46 -5.95 1.92
CA PRO A 7 20.26 -5.33 1.33
C PRO A 7 19.46 -6.28 0.43
N ALA A 8 20.14 -7.16 -0.31
CA ALA A 8 19.51 -8.13 -1.19
C ALA A 8 18.54 -9.09 -0.47
N LEU A 9 18.72 -9.33 0.83
CA LEU A 9 17.82 -10.17 1.63
C LEU A 9 16.55 -9.44 2.07
N VAL A 10 16.52 -8.11 2.02
CA VAL A 10 15.31 -7.30 2.27
C VAL A 10 14.36 -7.37 1.08
N GLY A 11 14.91 -7.59 -0.12
CA GLY A 11 14.16 -7.58 -1.37
C GLY A 11 14.16 -6.21 -2.03
N ASN A 12 13.73 -6.20 -3.28
CA ASN A 12 13.79 -5.04 -4.14
C ASN A 12 12.67 -4.03 -3.83
N ASP A 13 11.50 -4.49 -3.41
CA ASP A 13 10.41 -3.61 -3.00
C ASP A 13 10.35 -3.48 -1.48
N ILE A 14 11.15 -2.55 -0.96
CA ILE A 14 11.35 -2.42 0.49
C ILE A 14 10.08 -1.87 1.13
N GLY A 15 9.61 -2.54 2.18
CA GLY A 15 8.35 -2.17 2.81
C GLY A 15 7.11 -2.54 1.99
N CYS A 16 7.27 -3.38 0.94
CA CYS A 16 6.14 -4.07 0.32
C CYS A 16 5.38 -4.84 1.39
N GLY A 17 4.10 -4.54 1.53
CA GLY A 17 3.31 -5.02 2.64
C GLY A 17 1.83 -4.76 2.46
N MET A 18 1.06 -5.38 3.34
CA MET A 18 -0.38 -5.30 3.32
C MET A 18 -0.88 -4.47 4.50
N ALA A 19 -1.83 -3.61 4.22
CA ALA A 19 -2.57 -2.88 5.23
C ALA A 19 -4.07 -3.07 5.00
N LEU A 20 -4.79 -3.23 6.12
CA LEU A 20 -6.22 -3.51 6.14
C LEU A 20 -6.92 -2.35 6.85
N TRP A 21 -7.94 -1.80 6.21
CA TRP A 21 -8.79 -0.77 6.79
C TRP A 21 -10.24 -1.20 6.80
N GLN A 22 -10.92 -0.93 7.90
CA GLN A 22 -12.36 -1.01 7.95
C GLN A 22 -12.98 0.24 7.33
N THR A 23 -13.87 0.05 6.36
CA THR A 23 -14.63 1.14 5.75
C THR A 23 -15.95 1.37 6.49
N ASP A 24 -16.62 2.47 6.19
CA ASP A 24 -17.99 2.78 6.55
C ASP A 24 -19.03 2.23 5.53
N ILE A 25 -18.57 1.46 4.53
CA ILE A 25 -19.41 0.86 3.50
C ILE A 25 -20.02 -0.43 4.05
N LEU A 26 -21.34 -0.44 4.24
CA LEU A 26 -22.05 -1.65 4.66
C LEU A 26 -22.04 -2.72 3.55
N ALA A 27 -21.62 -3.93 3.88
CA ALA A 27 -21.59 -5.09 2.98
C ALA A 27 -22.94 -5.36 2.33
N ARG A 28 -24.05 -5.21 3.07
CA ARG A 28 -25.41 -5.37 2.52
C ARG A 28 -25.80 -4.35 1.43
N LYS A 29 -25.08 -3.22 1.33
CA LYS A 29 -25.29 -2.19 0.31
C LYS A 29 -24.34 -2.36 -0.88
N TYR A 30 -23.45 -3.34 -0.83
CA TYR A 30 -22.51 -3.62 -1.90
C TYR A 30 -23.24 -4.07 -3.17
N ASN A 31 -22.79 -3.53 -4.31
CA ASN A 31 -23.20 -3.95 -5.64
C ASN A 31 -21.96 -3.91 -6.52
N ALA A 32 -21.47 -5.08 -6.94
CA ALA A 32 -20.21 -5.24 -7.66
C ALA A 32 -20.15 -4.35 -8.90
N ASP A 33 -21.13 -4.43 -9.79
CA ASP A 33 -21.17 -3.67 -11.05
C ASP A 33 -21.11 -2.15 -10.83
N LYS A 34 -21.77 -1.64 -9.78
CA LYS A 34 -21.76 -0.21 -9.47
C LYS A 34 -20.40 0.24 -8.93
N PHE A 35 -19.76 -0.59 -8.12
CA PHE A 35 -18.45 -0.29 -7.55
C PHE A 35 -17.34 -0.43 -8.60
N GLU A 36 -17.39 -1.46 -9.43
CA GLU A 36 -16.45 -1.65 -10.54
C GLU A 36 -16.42 -0.42 -11.45
N LYS A 37 -17.60 0.08 -11.87
CA LYS A 37 -17.68 1.30 -12.69
C LYS A 37 -17.04 2.51 -12.00
N ARG A 38 -17.34 2.70 -10.72
CA ARG A 38 -16.77 3.81 -9.93
C ARG A 38 -15.26 3.69 -9.75
N LEU A 39 -14.76 2.48 -9.54
CA LEU A 39 -13.32 2.22 -9.39
C LEU A 39 -12.58 2.37 -10.72
N SER A 40 -13.22 1.99 -11.83
CA SER A 40 -12.66 2.15 -13.18
C SER A 40 -12.53 3.63 -13.58
N ASP A 41 -13.34 4.50 -12.97
CA ASP A 41 -13.25 5.95 -13.16
C ASP A 41 -12.15 6.59 -12.31
N LEU A 42 -11.53 5.86 -11.37
CA LEU A 42 -10.41 6.36 -10.57
C LEU A 42 -9.08 6.09 -11.28
N ASP A 43 -8.21 7.09 -11.31
CA ASP A 43 -6.82 6.90 -11.73
C ASP A 43 -6.03 6.19 -10.63
N ASP A 44 -5.04 5.40 -11.04
CA ASP A 44 -4.08 4.78 -10.12
C ASP A 44 -3.10 5.82 -9.58
N VAL A 45 -2.87 6.93 -10.29
CA VAL A 45 -1.95 7.98 -9.86
C VAL A 45 -2.72 9.14 -9.24
N ALA A 46 -2.33 9.54 -8.03
CA ALA A 46 -2.86 10.73 -7.39
C ALA A 46 -2.51 12.00 -8.17
N GLU A 47 -3.49 12.91 -8.24
CA GLU A 47 -3.31 14.24 -8.84
C GLU A 47 -2.21 15.04 -8.13
N GLU A 48 -1.46 15.84 -8.89
CA GLU A 48 -0.33 16.62 -8.36
C GLU A 48 -0.75 17.57 -7.23
N SER A 49 -1.90 18.22 -7.37
CA SER A 49 -2.46 19.10 -6.33
C SER A 49 -2.77 18.36 -5.03
N TRP A 50 -3.24 17.11 -5.12
CA TRP A 50 -3.50 16.28 -3.95
C TRP A 50 -2.19 15.93 -3.25
N LEU A 51 -1.13 15.60 -4.01
CA LEU A 51 0.19 15.31 -3.45
C LEU A 51 0.78 16.53 -2.75
N GLU A 52 0.67 17.74 -3.33
CA GLU A 52 1.16 18.98 -2.70
C GLU A 52 0.49 19.27 -1.35
N GLU A 53 -0.81 18.98 -1.24
CA GLU A 53 -1.59 19.22 -0.02
C GLU A 53 -1.34 18.18 1.08
N ASN A 54 -1.08 16.93 0.69
CA ASN A 54 -1.07 15.79 1.62
C ASN A 54 0.34 15.22 1.90
N LEU A 55 1.34 15.54 1.07
CA LEU A 55 2.71 15.11 1.32
C LEU A 55 3.42 16.08 2.28
N PRO A 56 4.20 15.55 3.25
CA PRO A 56 5.14 16.37 4.01
C PRO A 56 6.12 17.08 3.06
N SER A 57 6.48 18.33 3.38
CA SER A 57 7.39 19.15 2.57
C SER A 57 8.74 18.48 2.27
N ALA A 58 9.18 17.56 3.13
CA ALA A 58 10.38 16.75 2.94
C ALA A 58 10.31 15.82 1.71
N PHE A 59 9.10 15.40 1.31
CA PHE A 59 8.89 14.53 0.14
C PHE A 59 8.63 15.31 -1.15
N ALA A 60 8.16 16.56 -1.05
CA ALA A 60 7.82 17.39 -2.22
C ALA A 60 9.01 17.62 -3.17
N GLN A 61 10.23 17.74 -2.63
CA GLN A 61 11.46 17.91 -3.42
C GLN A 61 12.20 16.60 -3.68
N HIS A 62 11.66 15.47 -3.25
CA HIS A 62 12.32 14.19 -3.41
C HIS A 62 12.28 13.77 -4.89
N PRO A 63 13.37 13.23 -5.47
CA PRO A 63 13.41 12.82 -6.90
C PRO A 63 12.35 11.79 -7.32
N TRP A 64 11.63 11.23 -6.35
CA TRP A 64 10.66 10.15 -6.48
C TRP A 64 9.26 10.58 -6.09
N CYS A 65 9.03 11.88 -5.85
CA CYS A 65 7.74 12.42 -5.45
C CYS A 65 6.62 11.97 -6.41
N SER A 66 6.90 11.94 -7.72
CA SER A 66 5.97 11.48 -8.75
C SER A 66 5.60 9.99 -8.71
N SER A 67 6.33 9.17 -7.95
CA SER A 67 5.99 7.75 -7.73
C SER A 67 5.09 7.53 -6.51
N LEU A 68 4.89 8.55 -5.68
CA LEU A 68 4.00 8.51 -4.53
C LEU A 68 2.54 8.62 -4.98
N GLY A 69 1.63 8.07 -4.18
CA GLY A 69 0.20 8.13 -4.47
C GLY A 69 -0.24 7.21 -5.60
N SER A 70 0.42 6.05 -5.78
CA SER A 70 -0.05 4.97 -6.65
C SER A 70 -0.07 3.62 -5.95
N ILE A 71 -1.00 2.74 -6.36
CA ILE A 71 -0.96 1.31 -6.02
C ILE A 71 0.15 0.66 -6.84
N GLY A 72 0.09 0.97 -8.14
CA GLY A 72 0.89 0.54 -9.29
C GLY A 72 1.12 -0.95 -9.48
N GLY A 73 2.09 -1.31 -10.33
CA GLY A 73 2.11 -2.64 -10.97
C GLY A 73 2.70 -3.80 -10.18
N GLY A 74 2.61 -5.00 -10.77
CA GLY A 74 3.12 -6.26 -10.22
C GLY A 74 2.04 -7.06 -9.51
N ASN A 75 2.32 -7.50 -8.29
CA ASN A 75 1.36 -8.16 -7.40
C ASN A 75 0.68 -7.17 -6.42
N HIS A 76 0.77 -5.87 -6.69
CA HIS A 76 0.13 -4.82 -5.90
C HIS A 76 -1.33 -4.65 -6.30
N PHE A 77 -2.17 -4.38 -5.31
CA PHE A 77 -3.62 -4.30 -5.49
C PHE A 77 -4.27 -3.49 -4.36
N ALA A 78 -5.49 -3.01 -4.61
CA ALA A 78 -6.40 -2.54 -3.59
C ALA A 78 -7.75 -3.25 -3.78
N GLU A 79 -8.19 -4.00 -2.78
CA GLU A 79 -9.38 -4.85 -2.87
C GLU A 79 -10.38 -4.50 -1.77
N LEU A 80 -11.65 -4.35 -2.17
CA LEU A 80 -12.77 -4.35 -1.23
C LEU A 80 -13.22 -5.78 -0.96
N GLN A 81 -13.18 -6.18 0.30
CA GLN A 81 -13.42 -7.53 0.75
C GLN A 81 -14.60 -7.57 1.73
N GLN A 82 -15.39 -8.65 1.67
CA GLN A 82 -16.45 -8.95 2.62
C GLN A 82 -16.00 -10.08 3.54
N VAL A 83 -16.31 -9.98 4.84
CA VAL A 83 -16.06 -11.07 5.78
C VAL A 83 -17.00 -12.23 5.48
N ASP A 84 -16.42 -13.37 5.06
CA ASP A 84 -17.15 -14.61 4.80
C ASP A 84 -17.31 -15.45 6.07
N GLN A 85 -16.22 -15.64 6.82
CA GLN A 85 -16.20 -16.48 8.02
C GLN A 85 -15.35 -15.86 9.14
N ILE A 86 -15.86 -15.91 10.37
CA ILE A 86 -15.12 -15.54 11.58
C ILE A 86 -14.74 -16.81 12.33
N ILE A 87 -13.44 -17.11 12.38
CA ILE A 87 -12.91 -18.31 13.06
C ILE A 87 -12.79 -18.10 14.58
N ASN A 88 -12.35 -16.90 15.00
CA ASN A 88 -12.23 -16.52 16.41
C ASN A 88 -12.92 -15.17 16.63
N ALA A 89 -14.11 -15.21 17.24
CA ALA A 89 -14.93 -14.03 17.46
C ALA A 89 -14.32 -13.04 18.48
N GLU A 90 -13.58 -13.53 19.47
CA GLU A 90 -12.95 -12.68 20.49
C GLU A 90 -11.82 -11.84 19.89
N LEU A 91 -10.91 -12.47 19.14
CA LEU A 91 -9.82 -11.75 18.45
C LEU A 91 -10.35 -10.80 17.38
N PHE A 92 -11.41 -11.20 16.68
CA PHE A 92 -12.06 -10.34 15.68
C PHE A 92 -12.61 -9.06 16.32
N ALA A 93 -13.31 -9.18 17.45
CA ALA A 93 -13.82 -8.04 18.20
C ALA A 93 -12.69 -7.18 18.80
N LEU A 94 -11.62 -7.80 19.32
CA LEU A 94 -10.44 -7.09 19.84
C LEU A 94 -9.71 -6.31 18.75
N ALA A 95 -9.70 -6.81 17.52
CA ALA A 95 -9.17 -6.10 16.36
C ALA A 95 -10.04 -4.91 15.91
N GLY A 96 -11.23 -4.72 16.51
CA GLY A 96 -12.16 -3.64 16.17
C GLY A 96 -12.87 -3.82 14.83
N LEU A 97 -12.85 -5.04 14.28
CA LEU A 97 -13.48 -5.36 13.00
C LEU A 97 -14.97 -5.64 13.16
N ASP A 98 -15.72 -5.33 12.10
CA ASP A 98 -17.15 -5.51 11.98
C ASP A 98 -17.47 -6.13 10.61
N ALA A 99 -18.03 -7.34 10.65
CA ALA A 99 -18.41 -8.10 9.45
C ALA A 99 -19.54 -7.44 8.65
N GLN A 100 -20.24 -6.45 9.21
CA GLN A 100 -21.24 -5.68 8.48
C GLN A 100 -20.61 -4.68 7.50
N HIS A 101 -19.32 -4.36 7.65
CA HIS A 101 -18.60 -3.40 6.83
C HIS A 101 -17.65 -4.10 5.85
N LEU A 102 -17.49 -3.51 4.67
CA LEU A 102 -16.43 -3.92 3.74
C LEU A 102 -15.07 -3.51 4.30
N GLN A 103 -14.09 -4.36 4.05
CA GLN A 103 -12.70 -4.15 4.42
C GLN A 103 -11.91 -3.78 3.16
N LEU A 104 -11.05 -2.78 3.25
CA LEU A 104 -10.12 -2.42 2.18
C LEU A 104 -8.75 -3.03 2.49
N LEU A 105 -8.31 -3.98 1.68
CA LEU A 105 -6.96 -4.53 1.75
C LEU A 105 -6.13 -3.89 0.64
N VAL A 106 -5.07 -3.18 1.02
CA VAL A 106 -4.10 -2.64 0.04
C VAL A 106 -2.78 -3.36 0.21
N HIS A 107 -2.29 -3.90 -0.89
CA HIS A 107 -0.94 -4.40 -1.05
C HIS A 107 -0.18 -3.47 -1.97
N SER A 108 0.81 -2.79 -1.41
CA SER A 108 1.72 -1.94 -2.18
C SER A 108 3.06 -1.91 -1.48
N GLY A 109 3.99 -1.19 -2.08
CA GLY A 109 5.29 -0.98 -1.50
C GLY A 109 5.82 0.38 -1.89
N SER A 110 7.10 0.39 -2.12
CA SER A 110 7.89 1.59 -2.23
C SER A 110 8.07 2.10 -3.66
N ARG A 111 7.41 1.43 -4.61
CA ARG A 111 7.23 1.90 -5.99
C ARG A 111 8.54 2.20 -6.74
N GLY A 112 9.64 1.54 -6.33
CA GLY A 112 10.98 1.69 -6.91
C GLY A 112 11.91 2.67 -6.17
N GLY A 113 11.40 3.51 -5.26
CA GLY A 113 12.17 4.48 -4.47
C GLY A 113 13.38 3.90 -3.72
N PRO A 114 13.24 2.75 -3.04
CA PRO A 114 14.32 2.12 -2.28
C PRO A 114 15.16 1.13 -3.08
N LEU A 115 14.69 0.70 -4.25
CA LEU A 115 15.44 -0.21 -5.13
C LEU A 115 16.76 0.45 -5.56
N LEU A 116 16.74 1.75 -5.85
CA LEU A 116 17.97 2.53 -6.11
C LEU A 116 18.65 3.02 -4.82
N SER A 117 17.97 3.19 -3.68
CA SER A 117 18.63 3.54 -2.42
C SER A 117 19.50 2.38 -1.90
N CYS A 118 19.02 1.14 -2.01
CA CYS A 118 19.82 -0.04 -1.73
C CYS A 118 20.90 -0.29 -2.77
N GLN A 119 20.70 0.10 -4.03
CA GLN A 119 21.77 0.08 -5.04
C GLN A 119 22.87 1.11 -4.73
N ALA A 120 22.51 2.28 -4.19
CA ALA A 120 23.48 3.27 -3.71
C ALA A 120 24.20 2.82 -2.42
N CYS A 121 23.57 2.00 -1.58
CA CYS A 121 24.21 1.37 -0.42
C CYS A 121 25.01 0.10 -0.78
N TYR A 122 24.73 -0.51 -1.93
CA TYR A 122 25.45 -1.67 -2.45
C TYR A 122 26.43 -1.21 -3.51
N ASP A 123 27.56 -0.64 -3.05
CA ASP A 123 28.75 -0.51 -3.86
C ASP A 123 29.62 -1.76 -3.65
N PRO A 124 29.58 -2.78 -4.54
CA PRO A 124 30.45 -3.93 -4.41
C PRO A 124 31.92 -3.60 -4.73
N CYS A 125 32.24 -2.38 -5.20
CA CYS A 125 33.58 -1.95 -5.52
C CYS A 125 33.82 -0.50 -5.11
N GLY A 126 34.23 -0.29 -3.86
CA GLY A 126 35.06 0.86 -3.48
C GLY A 126 36.48 0.77 -4.06
N VAL A 127 36.61 0.46 -5.36
CA VAL A 127 37.78 0.63 -6.23
C VAL A 127 37.34 1.21 -7.58
#